data_AF-A0A956J922-F1
#
_entry.id   AF-A0A956J922-F1
#
_cell.length_a   1.000
_cell.length_b   1.000
_cell.length_c   1.000
_cell.angle_alpha   90.00
_cell.angle_beta   90.00
_cell.angle_gamma   90.00
#
_symmetry.space_group_name_H-M   'P 1'
#
loop_
_entity.id
_entity.type
_entity.pdbx_description
1 polymer ?
#
loop_
_entity_poly.entity_id
_entity_poly.type
_entity_poly.pdbx_seq_one_letter_code
_entity_poly.pdbx_strand_id
1 'polypeptide(L)'
;MRVAIDTHGCRLNRFESDAMAEALEREGHTLVEDPGQADVYLLNTCTVTHAADADARRAVRRARRSNPELSIVLTGCHVDAEPERAASLPGVRAVLGNADKGGITELLRRLGPGEGPPLVSVTALTRRMPFTPLAPAVVPRRSRALLKVQDGCNYRCAFCIVPQVRGPSRSLAIDEVVAQAGRIVAAGIPELVLTGVHLGTYGRDLRPRRRLPELVRALLPQLGPSRLRLSSIDPQEIDDELLTLMAEHPGSICRHLHLPVQAGDDGVLRRMRRGHTAATFGETVERAAARVPGIAIGTDVIVGFPGEDEAAFRRSEALLRRLPLAYLHVFPFSARQGTAAATMPDAVPERERARRGAVLRELSEAMVAARREAAAGRIADVVVHRRPDREGGYGALTDDFLRVRLPAEQVVPGGRMRVRLGLDGREARAVGADADGR
;
A
#
# COMPACT_ATOMS: atom_id res chain seq x y z
N MET A 1 -23.36 15.80 10.88
CA MET A 1 -22.54 15.14 11.93
C MET A 1 -21.08 15.38 11.65
N ARG A 2 -20.28 15.48 12.71
CA ARG A 2 -18.82 15.48 12.68
C ARG A 2 -18.31 14.04 12.63
N VAL A 3 -17.47 13.70 11.66
CA VAL A 3 -16.94 12.36 11.47
C VAL A 3 -15.42 12.40 11.52
N ALA A 4 -14.82 11.61 12.41
CA ALA A 4 -13.38 11.35 12.41
C ALA A 4 -13.11 10.04 11.68
N ILE A 5 -12.15 10.04 10.74
CA ILE A 5 -11.75 8.85 10.00
C ILE A 5 -10.30 8.53 10.34
N ASP A 6 -10.07 7.31 10.85
CA ASP A 6 -8.74 6.77 11.05
C ASP A 6 -8.53 5.55 10.14
N THR A 7 -7.33 5.43 9.59
CA THR A 7 -7.00 4.43 8.58
C THR A 7 -5.76 3.67 9.01
N HIS A 8 -5.94 2.38 9.28
CA HIS A 8 -4.84 1.46 9.56
C HIS A 8 -4.70 0.49 8.38
N GLY A 9 -3.45 0.17 8.04
CA GLY A 9 -3.16 -0.84 7.03
C GLY A 9 -2.51 -0.31 5.76
N CYS A 10 -2.99 -0.80 4.63
CA CYS A 10 -2.29 -0.69 3.35
C CYS A 10 -2.83 0.46 2.48
N ARG A 11 -2.25 0.59 1.28
CA ARG A 11 -2.69 1.54 0.26
C ARG A 11 -4.18 1.40 -0.09
N LEU A 12 -4.73 0.19 -0.08
CA LEU A 12 -6.16 -0.04 -0.34
C LEU A 12 -7.04 0.55 0.76
N ASN A 13 -6.70 0.32 2.04
CA ASN A 13 -7.44 0.93 3.15
C ASN A 13 -7.40 2.46 3.06
N ARG A 14 -6.28 3.04 2.64
CA ARG A 14 -6.17 4.49 2.42
C ARG A 14 -7.04 4.98 1.27
N PHE A 15 -6.98 4.34 0.10
CA PHE A 15 -7.86 4.67 -1.01
C PHE A 15 -9.34 4.63 -0.60
N GLU A 16 -9.75 3.55 0.08
CA GLU A 16 -11.12 3.36 0.54
C GLU A 16 -11.54 4.41 1.56
N SER A 17 -10.65 4.80 2.48
CA SER A 17 -10.95 5.84 3.47
C SER A 17 -11.02 7.23 2.86
N ASP A 18 -10.13 7.53 1.91
CA ASP A 18 -10.17 8.79 1.16
C ASP A 18 -11.50 8.86 0.35
N ALA A 19 -11.94 7.76 -0.28
CA ALA A 19 -13.22 7.69 -0.99
C ALA A 19 -14.45 7.83 -0.07
N MET A 20 -14.45 7.18 1.10
CA MET A 20 -15.51 7.32 2.09
C MET A 20 -15.56 8.74 2.65
N ALA A 21 -14.40 9.37 2.88
CA ALA A 21 -14.28 10.76 3.32
C ALA A 21 -15.01 11.71 2.36
N GLU A 22 -14.71 11.63 1.06
CA GLU A 22 -15.35 12.47 0.04
C GLU A 22 -16.85 12.20 -0.08
N ALA A 23 -17.26 10.93 -0.02
CA ALA A 23 -18.68 10.57 -0.06
C ALA A 23 -19.46 11.18 1.13
N LEU A 24 -18.87 11.19 2.32
CA LEU A 24 -19.44 11.78 3.53
C LEU A 24 -19.50 13.31 3.44
N GLU A 25 -18.45 13.97 2.98
CA GLU A 25 -18.45 15.44 2.79
C GLU A 25 -19.55 15.87 1.80
N ARG A 26 -19.73 15.10 0.71
CA ARG A 26 -20.77 15.36 -0.30
C ARG A 26 -22.19 15.20 0.25
N GLU A 27 -22.40 14.39 1.29
CA GLU A 27 -23.67 14.26 2.00
C GLU A 27 -23.82 15.27 3.17
N GLY A 28 -22.91 16.26 3.27
CA GLY A 28 -23.00 17.33 4.26
C GLY A 28 -22.43 16.99 5.63
N HIS A 29 -21.68 15.89 5.76
CA HIS A 29 -20.93 15.59 6.98
C HIS A 29 -19.66 16.44 7.05
N THR A 30 -19.23 16.78 8.28
CA THR A 30 -18.00 17.55 8.52
C THR A 30 -16.90 16.60 8.98
N LEU A 31 -15.78 16.55 8.26
CA LEU A 31 -14.64 15.73 8.69
C LEU A 31 -13.81 16.47 9.74
N VAL A 32 -13.49 15.80 10.84
CA VAL A 32 -12.65 16.32 11.93
C VAL A 32 -11.43 15.43 12.12
N GLU A 33 -10.29 16.02 12.49
CA GLU A 33 -9.04 15.26 12.71
C GLU A 33 -9.02 14.57 14.08
N ASP A 34 -9.59 15.20 15.12
CA ASP A 34 -9.64 14.66 16.47
C ASP A 34 -10.92 13.83 16.71
N PRO A 35 -10.82 12.51 16.99
CA PRO A 35 -11.96 11.69 17.39
C PRO A 35 -12.72 12.23 18.61
N GLY A 36 -12.07 12.98 19.51
CA GLY A 36 -12.74 13.61 20.65
C GLY A 36 -13.77 14.68 20.26
N GLN A 37 -13.64 15.26 19.06
CA GLN A 37 -14.57 16.25 18.51
C GLN A 37 -15.60 15.64 17.55
N ALA A 38 -15.57 14.33 17.33
CA ALA A 38 -16.45 13.65 16.40
C ALA A 38 -17.73 13.14 17.08
N ASP A 39 -18.81 13.08 16.30
CA ASP A 39 -20.03 12.37 16.68
C ASP A 39 -19.91 10.88 16.27
N VAL A 40 -19.20 10.62 15.16
CA VAL A 40 -18.90 9.28 14.65
C VAL A 40 -17.40 9.12 14.42
N TYR A 41 -16.84 8.00 14.88
CA TYR A 41 -15.47 7.58 14.56
C TYR A 41 -15.47 6.35 13.66
N LEU A 42 -15.06 6.56 12.41
CA LEU A 42 -14.92 5.52 11.39
C LEU A 42 -13.47 5.04 11.36
N LEU A 43 -13.25 3.79 11.76
CA LEU A 43 -11.93 3.17 11.75
C LEU A 43 -11.87 2.09 10.66
N ASN A 44 -11.10 2.34 9.60
CA ASN A 44 -10.82 1.38 8.53
C ASN A 44 -9.52 0.61 8.85
N THR A 45 -9.63 -0.69 9.06
CA THR A 45 -8.62 -1.50 9.74
C THR A 45 -8.00 -2.58 8.85
N CYS A 46 -6.87 -3.11 9.30
CA CYS A 46 -6.15 -4.19 8.67
C CYS A 46 -6.03 -5.40 9.60
N THR A 47 -5.78 -6.58 9.04
CA THR A 47 -5.69 -7.84 9.81
C THR A 47 -4.55 -8.74 9.34
N VAL A 48 -3.64 -8.21 8.51
CA VAL A 48 -2.54 -9.01 7.93
C VAL A 48 -1.49 -9.43 8.98
N THR A 49 -1.45 -8.76 10.14
CA THR A 49 -0.62 -9.13 11.30
C THR A 49 -1.42 -9.01 12.59
N HIS A 50 -1.01 -9.74 13.64
CA HIS A 50 -1.60 -9.56 14.98
C HIS A 50 -1.38 -8.15 15.55
N ALA A 51 -0.29 -7.49 15.17
CA ALA A 51 -0.02 -6.11 15.54
C ALA A 51 -1.09 -5.16 14.99
N ALA A 52 -1.52 -5.36 13.73
CA ALA A 52 -2.58 -4.57 13.11
C ALA A 52 -3.93 -4.71 13.84
N ASP A 53 -4.32 -5.94 14.23
CA ASP A 53 -5.54 -6.14 15.03
C ASP A 53 -5.42 -5.47 16.41
N ALA A 54 -4.23 -5.50 17.01
CA ALA A 54 -3.98 -4.86 18.30
C ALA A 54 -4.03 -3.34 18.21
N ASP A 55 -3.52 -2.74 17.13
CA ASP A 55 -3.60 -1.31 16.84
C ASP A 55 -5.06 -0.86 16.69
N ALA A 56 -5.88 -1.62 15.98
CA ALA A 56 -7.31 -1.34 15.85
C ALA A 56 -8.01 -1.29 17.21
N ARG A 57 -7.81 -2.33 18.05
CA ARG A 57 -8.39 -2.37 19.41
C ARG A 57 -7.89 -1.22 20.30
N ARG A 58 -6.60 -0.86 20.19
CA ARG A 58 -6.02 0.28 20.92
C ARG A 58 -6.64 1.60 20.49
N ALA A 59 -6.89 1.79 19.19
CA ALA A 59 -7.51 3.01 18.67
C ALA A 59 -8.96 3.15 19.12
N VAL A 60 -9.77 2.08 19.04
CA VAL A 60 -11.14 2.06 19.59
C VAL A 60 -11.17 2.47 21.06
N ARG A 61 -10.33 1.84 21.90
CA ARG A 61 -10.23 2.17 23.33
C ARG A 61 -9.75 3.61 23.58
N ARG A 62 -8.91 4.16 22.71
CA ARG A 62 -8.44 5.54 22.83
C ARG A 62 -9.55 6.53 22.49
N ALA A 63 -10.26 6.31 21.38
CA ALA A 63 -11.35 7.17 20.93
C ALA A 63 -12.51 7.19 21.94
N ARG A 64 -12.86 6.03 22.52
CA ARG A 64 -13.85 5.94 23.61
C ARG A 64 -13.44 6.67 24.90
N ARG A 65 -12.14 6.74 25.19
CA ARG A 65 -11.65 7.50 26.36
C ARG A 65 -11.70 9.00 26.13
N SER A 66 -11.49 9.46 24.90
CA SER A 66 -11.62 10.89 24.57
C SER A 66 -13.07 11.35 24.47
N ASN A 67 -13.98 10.47 24.03
CA ASN A 67 -15.41 10.76 23.98
C ASN A 67 -16.22 9.46 24.27
N PRO A 68 -16.80 9.31 25.48
CA PRO A 68 -17.59 8.13 25.83
C PRO A 68 -18.86 7.93 24.97
N GLU A 69 -19.43 9.02 24.46
CA GLU A 69 -20.66 9.03 23.65
C GLU A 69 -20.38 8.76 22.15
N LEU A 70 -19.11 8.57 21.79
CA LEU A 70 -18.69 8.40 20.41
C LEU A 70 -19.26 7.11 19.80
N SER A 71 -19.99 7.24 18.70
CA SER A 71 -20.43 6.10 17.89
C SER A 71 -19.27 5.60 17.04
N ILE A 72 -18.85 4.35 17.25
CA ILE A 72 -17.74 3.77 16.50
C ILE A 72 -18.27 2.89 15.36
N VAL A 73 -17.75 3.14 14.16
CA VAL A 73 -17.97 2.30 12.99
C VAL A 73 -16.65 1.66 12.59
N LEU A 74 -16.63 0.33 12.53
CA LEU A 74 -15.45 -0.41 12.07
C LEU A 74 -15.63 -0.89 10.65
N THR A 75 -14.57 -0.83 9.86
CA THR A 75 -14.54 -1.43 8.52
C THR A 75 -13.15 -1.95 8.19
N GLY A 76 -12.98 -2.58 7.03
CA GLY A 76 -11.71 -3.11 6.56
C GLY A 76 -11.49 -4.58 6.92
N CYS A 77 -10.30 -5.08 6.60
CA CYS A 77 -10.02 -6.52 6.59
C CYS A 77 -10.24 -7.19 7.95
N HIS A 78 -10.08 -6.48 9.07
CA HIS A 78 -10.34 -7.05 10.41
C HIS A 78 -11.82 -7.41 10.58
N VAL A 79 -12.72 -6.58 10.07
CA VAL A 79 -14.17 -6.84 10.11
C VAL A 79 -14.54 -8.06 9.28
N ASP A 80 -13.96 -8.22 8.10
CA ASP A 80 -14.21 -9.43 7.28
C ASP A 80 -13.57 -10.69 7.90
N ALA A 81 -12.56 -10.56 8.76
CA ALA A 81 -11.93 -11.71 9.43
C ALA A 81 -12.70 -12.17 10.66
N GLU A 82 -13.14 -11.23 11.49
CA GLU A 82 -13.76 -11.50 12.80
C GLU A 82 -14.92 -10.53 13.07
N PRO A 83 -16.04 -10.59 12.30
CA PRO A 83 -17.09 -9.57 12.35
C PRO A 83 -17.77 -9.45 13.71
N GLU A 84 -18.09 -10.58 14.36
CA GLU A 84 -18.74 -10.59 15.68
C GLU A 84 -17.79 -10.06 16.76
N ARG A 85 -16.49 -10.40 16.65
CA ARG A 85 -15.47 -9.88 17.57
C ARG A 85 -15.27 -8.38 17.40
N ALA A 86 -15.29 -7.88 16.17
CA ALA A 86 -15.23 -6.45 15.90
C ALA A 86 -16.47 -5.73 16.44
N ALA A 87 -17.66 -6.31 16.24
CA ALA A 87 -18.94 -5.75 16.70
C ALA A 87 -19.05 -5.72 18.24
N SER A 88 -18.45 -6.68 18.94
CA SER A 88 -18.45 -6.72 20.41
C SER A 88 -17.49 -5.73 21.09
N LEU A 89 -16.69 -4.96 20.34
CA LEU A 89 -15.81 -3.97 20.93
C LEU A 89 -16.61 -2.80 21.55
N PRO A 90 -16.17 -2.24 22.69
CA PRO A 90 -16.93 -1.19 23.38
C PRO A 90 -17.18 0.03 22.51
N GLY A 91 -18.45 0.46 22.42
CA GLY A 91 -18.89 1.62 21.66
C GLY A 91 -19.02 1.41 20.16
N VAL A 92 -18.77 0.20 19.65
CA VAL A 92 -19.02 -0.13 18.25
C VAL A 92 -20.52 -0.20 18.02
N ARG A 93 -20.99 0.61 17.09
CA ARG A 93 -22.39 0.76 16.67
C ARG A 93 -22.64 0.13 15.32
N ALA A 94 -21.60 -0.03 14.50
CA ALA A 94 -21.70 -0.77 13.26
C ALA A 94 -20.36 -1.37 12.83
N VAL A 95 -20.43 -2.48 12.11
CA VAL A 95 -19.30 -3.05 11.37
C VAL A 95 -19.68 -3.26 9.91
N LEU A 96 -18.80 -2.85 9.02
CA LEU A 96 -19.02 -2.85 7.56
C LEU A 96 -17.88 -3.60 6.86
N GLY A 97 -18.20 -4.69 6.17
CA GLY A 97 -17.23 -5.49 5.40
C GLY A 97 -16.67 -4.74 4.20
N ASN A 98 -15.59 -5.26 3.59
CA ASN A 98 -14.93 -4.61 2.45
C ASN A 98 -15.85 -4.42 1.24
N ALA A 99 -16.74 -5.38 0.97
CA ALA A 99 -17.69 -5.30 -0.14
C ALA A 99 -18.78 -4.23 0.06
N ASP A 100 -19.09 -3.91 1.30
CA ASP A 100 -20.23 -3.08 1.68
C ASP A 100 -19.85 -1.60 1.89
N LYS A 101 -18.56 -1.25 1.77
CA LYS A 101 -18.02 0.10 2.00
C LYS A 101 -18.72 1.21 1.21
N GLY A 102 -19.27 0.90 0.04
CA GLY A 102 -20.06 1.85 -0.74
C GLY A 102 -21.33 2.33 -0.03
N GLY A 103 -21.85 1.56 0.93
CA GLY A 103 -23.04 1.89 1.73
C GLY A 103 -22.75 2.67 3.01
N ILE A 104 -21.52 3.19 3.22
CA ILE A 104 -21.16 3.87 4.47
C ILE A 104 -22.09 5.06 4.80
N THR A 105 -22.50 5.81 3.79
CA THR A 105 -23.31 7.02 4.01
C THR A 105 -24.75 6.67 4.39
N GLU A 106 -25.34 5.66 3.74
CA GLU A 106 -26.61 5.04 4.13
C GLU A 106 -26.55 4.48 5.55
N LEU A 107 -25.46 3.78 5.88
CA LEU A 107 -25.24 3.25 7.23
C LEU A 107 -25.26 4.38 8.27
N LEU A 108 -24.54 5.49 8.03
CA LEU A 108 -24.52 6.62 8.95
C LEU A 108 -25.88 7.31 9.08
N ARG A 109 -26.69 7.39 8.01
CA ARG A 109 -28.07 7.92 8.09
C ARG A 109 -28.98 7.07 8.97
N ARG A 110 -28.76 5.75 8.99
CA ARG A 110 -29.50 4.80 9.82
C ARG A 110 -29.01 4.74 11.27
N LEU A 111 -27.79 5.20 11.54
CA LEU A 111 -27.27 5.33 12.90
C LEU A 111 -27.98 6.49 13.60
N GLY A 112 -29.12 6.19 14.23
CA GLY A 112 -29.80 7.11 15.14
C GLY A 112 -29.04 7.32 16.46
N PRO A 113 -29.41 8.36 17.23
CA PRO A 113 -28.86 8.59 18.57
C PRO A 113 -29.27 7.47 19.55
N GLY A 114 -28.49 7.29 20.62
CA GLY A 114 -28.78 6.34 21.71
C GLY A 114 -28.03 5.01 21.61
N GLU A 115 -28.35 4.08 22.52
CA GLU A 115 -27.76 2.73 22.58
C GLU A 115 -28.63 1.70 21.83
N GLY A 116 -28.04 0.58 21.43
CA GLY A 116 -28.68 -0.43 20.57
C GLY A 116 -27.65 -1.42 20.01
N PRO A 117 -28.06 -2.61 19.57
CA PRO A 117 -27.14 -3.63 19.09
C PRO A 117 -26.36 -3.13 17.86
N PRO A 118 -25.08 -3.51 17.70
CA PRO A 118 -24.30 -3.10 16.55
C PRO A 118 -24.93 -3.58 15.24
N LEU A 119 -25.01 -2.70 14.25
CA LEU A 119 -25.38 -3.08 12.88
C LEU A 119 -24.22 -3.85 12.24
N VAL A 120 -24.44 -5.11 11.89
CA VAL A 120 -23.44 -5.94 11.21
C VAL A 120 -23.82 -6.09 9.74
N SER A 121 -23.02 -5.51 8.85
CA SER A 121 -23.14 -5.70 7.40
C SER A 121 -21.82 -6.21 6.86
N VAL A 122 -21.75 -7.52 6.64
CA VAL A 122 -20.59 -8.17 6.02
C VAL A 122 -21.07 -9.13 4.94
N THR A 123 -21.11 -8.63 3.71
CA THR A 123 -21.49 -9.44 2.55
C THR A 123 -20.44 -10.51 2.26
N ALA A 124 -20.90 -11.74 2.06
CA ALA A 124 -20.06 -12.87 1.71
C ALA A 124 -19.28 -12.64 0.40
N LEU A 125 -17.96 -12.80 0.45
CA LEU A 125 -17.06 -12.54 -0.68
C LEU A 125 -17.04 -13.73 -1.65
N THR A 126 -18.04 -13.81 -2.53
CA THR A 126 -18.20 -14.92 -3.49
C THR A 126 -17.46 -14.70 -4.81
N ARG A 127 -17.30 -15.78 -5.62
CA ARG A 127 -16.67 -15.72 -6.96
C ARG A 127 -17.41 -14.88 -8.00
N ARG A 128 -18.70 -14.64 -7.81
CA ARG A 128 -19.52 -13.85 -8.74
C ARG A 128 -19.66 -12.38 -8.32
N MET A 129 -19.05 -12.01 -7.20
CA MET A 129 -19.09 -10.63 -6.71
C MET A 129 -18.37 -9.71 -7.70
N PRO A 130 -19.01 -8.63 -8.17
CA PRO A 130 -18.35 -7.65 -9.02
C PRO A 130 -17.32 -6.84 -8.24
N PHE A 131 -16.45 -6.12 -8.94
CA PHE A 131 -15.64 -5.08 -8.30
C PHE A 131 -16.58 -4.02 -7.72
N THR A 132 -16.37 -3.59 -6.47
CA THR A 132 -17.12 -2.47 -5.87
C THR A 132 -16.42 -1.16 -6.25
N PRO A 133 -16.94 -0.37 -7.21
CA PRO A 133 -16.33 0.89 -7.57
C PRO A 133 -16.51 1.89 -6.41
N LEU A 134 -15.40 2.45 -5.96
CA LEU A 134 -15.39 3.64 -5.13
C LEU A 134 -14.79 4.76 -5.97
N ALA A 135 -15.40 5.94 -5.96
CA ALA A 135 -14.81 7.10 -6.60
C ALA A 135 -13.48 7.44 -5.89
N PRO A 136 -12.39 7.70 -6.64
CA PRO A 136 -11.17 8.21 -6.03
C PRO A 136 -11.47 9.56 -5.41
N ALA A 137 -10.86 9.83 -4.25
CA ALA A 137 -10.94 11.17 -3.69
C ALA A 137 -10.20 12.15 -4.61
N VAL A 138 -10.93 13.17 -5.07
CA VAL A 138 -10.45 14.25 -5.92
C VAL A 138 -9.96 15.42 -5.07
N VAL A 139 -10.42 15.52 -3.81
CA VAL A 139 -9.96 16.57 -2.90
C VAL A 139 -8.46 16.40 -2.59
N PRO A 140 -7.61 17.39 -2.87
CA PRO A 140 -6.16 17.28 -2.69
C PRO A 140 -5.72 17.32 -1.21
N ARG A 141 -6.04 16.29 -0.44
CA ARG A 141 -5.53 16.08 0.93
C ARG A 141 -4.06 15.64 0.92
N ARG A 142 -3.60 15.08 -0.20
CA ARG A 142 -2.27 14.47 -0.38
C ARG A 142 -1.65 14.89 -1.72
N SER A 143 -0.33 14.79 -1.82
CA SER A 143 0.41 15.06 -3.05
C SER A 143 0.39 13.92 -4.06
N ARG A 144 -0.17 12.77 -3.67
CA ARG A 144 -0.26 11.57 -4.48
C ARG A 144 -1.60 10.91 -4.27
N ALA A 145 -2.25 10.53 -5.35
CA ALA A 145 -3.53 9.84 -5.32
C ALA A 145 -3.34 8.35 -5.56
N LEU A 146 -4.06 7.54 -4.80
CA LEU A 146 -4.13 6.10 -5.04
C LEU A 146 -5.29 5.85 -6.00
N LEU A 147 -5.14 4.89 -6.90
CA LEU A 147 -6.22 4.43 -7.78
C LEU A 147 -6.35 2.93 -7.65
N LYS A 148 -7.40 2.46 -6.96
CA LYS A 148 -7.67 1.03 -6.81
C LYS A 148 -8.24 0.48 -8.10
N VAL A 149 -7.50 -0.39 -8.77
CA VAL A 149 -7.91 -1.00 -10.04
C VAL A 149 -8.15 -2.50 -9.95
N GLN A 150 -7.71 -3.11 -8.84
CA GLN A 150 -7.80 -4.54 -8.62
C GLN A 150 -8.00 -4.80 -7.12
N ASP A 151 -8.84 -5.77 -6.78
CA ASP A 151 -9.11 -6.17 -5.40
C ASP A 151 -9.21 -7.70 -5.28
N GLY A 152 -8.96 -8.23 -4.08
CA GLY A 152 -8.91 -9.67 -3.83
C GLY A 152 -7.72 -10.40 -4.47
N CYS A 153 -7.62 -11.71 -4.27
CA CYS A 153 -6.52 -12.50 -4.80
C CYS A 153 -6.91 -13.97 -5.01
N ASN A 154 -6.49 -14.55 -6.12
CA ASN A 154 -6.72 -15.98 -6.42
C ASN A 154 -5.57 -16.89 -5.95
N TYR A 155 -4.46 -16.33 -5.49
CA TYR A 155 -3.30 -17.09 -5.02
C TYR A 155 -3.56 -17.60 -3.60
N ARG A 156 -3.00 -18.76 -3.29
CA ARG A 156 -3.17 -19.45 -2.00
C ARG A 156 -1.85 -19.57 -1.25
N CYS A 157 -1.13 -18.46 -1.14
CA CYS A 157 0.10 -18.40 -0.33
C CYS A 157 -0.20 -18.85 1.10
N ALA A 158 0.65 -19.71 1.67
CA ALA A 158 0.35 -20.40 2.91
C ALA A 158 0.11 -19.46 4.09
N PHE A 159 0.72 -18.27 4.09
CA PHE A 159 0.63 -17.25 5.15
C PHE A 159 -0.46 -16.20 4.93
N CYS A 160 -1.05 -16.10 3.74
CA CYS A 160 -1.82 -14.92 3.36
C CYS A 160 -3.31 -15.07 3.67
N ILE A 161 -3.84 -14.23 4.56
CA ILE A 161 -5.27 -14.19 4.89
C ILE A 161 -6.11 -13.44 3.84
N VAL A 162 -5.47 -12.66 2.94
CA VAL A 162 -6.15 -11.74 2.02
C VAL A 162 -7.25 -12.39 1.17
N PRO A 163 -7.10 -13.61 0.61
CA PRO A 163 -8.17 -14.26 -0.14
C PRO A 163 -9.45 -14.49 0.68
N GLN A 164 -9.37 -14.56 2.01
CA GLN A 164 -10.53 -14.75 2.90
C GLN A 164 -11.24 -13.42 3.18
N VAL A 165 -10.47 -12.36 3.39
CA VAL A 165 -10.99 -11.05 3.84
C VAL A 165 -11.21 -10.05 2.71
N ARG A 166 -10.70 -10.35 1.52
CA ARG A 166 -10.94 -9.59 0.28
C ARG A 166 -11.42 -10.46 -0.87
N GLY A 167 -11.58 -11.77 -0.70
CA GLY A 167 -12.17 -12.64 -1.72
C GLY A 167 -11.29 -12.83 -2.98
N PRO A 168 -11.90 -13.35 -4.07
CA PRO A 168 -11.20 -13.63 -5.32
C PRO A 168 -10.77 -12.37 -6.06
N SER A 169 -9.82 -12.50 -7.01
CA SER A 169 -9.36 -11.35 -7.81
C SER A 169 -10.48 -10.78 -8.66
N ARG A 170 -10.67 -9.46 -8.58
CA ARG A 170 -11.64 -8.67 -9.35
C ARG A 170 -10.97 -7.39 -9.84
N SER A 171 -11.18 -7.02 -11.09
CA SER A 171 -10.58 -5.84 -11.72
C SER A 171 -11.64 -4.83 -12.11
N LEU A 172 -11.28 -3.55 -12.04
CA LEU A 172 -12.08 -2.45 -12.59
C LEU A 172 -11.86 -2.38 -14.12
N ALA A 173 -12.91 -2.10 -14.90
CA ALA A 173 -12.80 -2.01 -16.36
C ALA A 173 -11.86 -0.86 -16.78
N ILE A 174 -11.11 -1.03 -17.88
CA ILE A 174 -10.11 -0.04 -18.33
C ILE A 174 -10.71 1.35 -18.50
N ASP A 175 -11.89 1.45 -19.12
CA ASP A 175 -12.55 2.74 -19.36
C ASP A 175 -12.93 3.45 -18.05
N GLU A 176 -13.35 2.70 -17.04
CA GLU A 176 -13.62 3.24 -15.71
C GLU A 176 -12.32 3.68 -15.01
N VAL A 177 -11.23 2.90 -15.17
CA VAL A 177 -9.92 3.28 -14.63
C VAL A 177 -9.42 4.57 -15.28
N VAL A 178 -9.56 4.70 -16.60
CA VAL A 178 -9.20 5.89 -17.38
C VAL A 178 -10.03 7.10 -16.94
N ALA A 179 -11.34 6.95 -16.79
CA ALA A 179 -12.21 8.02 -16.31
C ALA A 179 -11.85 8.47 -14.88
N GLN A 180 -11.51 7.53 -14.00
CA GLN A 180 -11.04 7.85 -12.65
C GLN A 180 -9.67 8.54 -12.64
N ALA A 181 -8.73 8.10 -13.49
CA ALA A 181 -7.43 8.74 -13.65
C ALA A 181 -7.57 10.17 -14.18
N GLY A 182 -8.43 10.39 -15.18
CA GLY A 182 -8.71 11.72 -15.73
C GLY A 182 -9.20 12.71 -14.66
N ARG A 183 -10.08 12.27 -13.76
CA ARG A 183 -10.54 13.10 -12.61
C ARG A 183 -9.40 13.47 -11.66
N ILE A 184 -8.52 12.53 -11.35
CA ILE A 184 -7.36 12.76 -10.48
C ILE A 184 -6.39 13.75 -11.12
N VAL A 185 -6.10 13.58 -12.42
CA VAL A 185 -5.19 14.46 -13.16
C VAL A 185 -5.77 15.86 -13.32
N ALA A 186 -7.07 15.98 -13.60
CA ALA A 186 -7.77 17.27 -13.65
C ALA A 186 -7.73 18.04 -12.31
N ALA A 187 -7.60 17.34 -11.18
CA ALA A 187 -7.40 17.96 -9.87
C ALA A 187 -5.94 18.39 -9.59
N GLY A 188 -5.05 18.28 -10.58
CA GLY A 188 -3.65 18.71 -10.49
C GLY A 188 -2.79 17.83 -9.57
N ILE A 189 -3.14 16.55 -9.39
CA ILE A 189 -2.34 15.63 -8.57
C ILE A 189 -1.12 15.14 -9.38
N PRO A 190 0.12 15.41 -8.94
CA PRO A 190 1.31 15.15 -9.76
C PRO A 190 1.74 13.68 -9.83
N GLU A 191 1.24 12.79 -8.96
CA GLU A 191 1.54 11.36 -9.03
C GLU A 191 0.30 10.50 -8.72
N LEU A 192 -0.01 9.62 -9.67
CA LEU A 192 -1.03 8.58 -9.58
C LEU A 192 -0.37 7.25 -9.22
N VAL A 193 -0.86 6.58 -8.17
CA VAL A 193 -0.35 5.28 -7.74
C VAL A 193 -1.38 4.19 -8.04
N LEU A 194 -1.11 3.41 -9.08
CA LEU A 194 -1.93 2.28 -9.49
C LEU A 194 -1.85 1.18 -8.43
N THR A 195 -2.96 0.90 -7.78
CA THR A 195 -3.01 0.07 -6.58
C THR A 195 -3.92 -1.13 -6.79
N GLY A 196 -3.45 -2.30 -6.36
CA GLY A 196 -4.25 -3.50 -6.24
C GLY A 196 -3.81 -4.36 -5.06
N VAL A 197 -4.59 -5.38 -4.73
CA VAL A 197 -4.15 -6.45 -3.82
C VAL A 197 -3.02 -7.27 -4.46
N HIS A 198 -3.18 -7.59 -5.74
CA HIS A 198 -2.27 -8.37 -6.57
C HIS A 198 -2.26 -7.78 -7.99
N LEU A 199 -1.60 -6.63 -8.12
CA LEU A 199 -1.73 -5.75 -9.29
C LEU A 199 -1.38 -6.42 -10.63
N GLY A 200 -0.38 -7.28 -10.70
CA GLY A 200 0.00 -7.97 -11.96
C GLY A 200 -1.00 -9.04 -12.42
N THR A 201 -2.01 -9.37 -11.61
CA THR A 201 -3.17 -10.17 -12.04
C THR A 201 -4.30 -9.35 -12.65
N TYR A 202 -4.17 -8.02 -12.72
CA TYR A 202 -5.19 -7.14 -13.29
C TYR A 202 -5.67 -7.65 -14.65
N GLY A 203 -6.98 -7.66 -14.84
CA GLY A 203 -7.62 -7.97 -16.12
C GLY A 203 -7.83 -9.46 -16.41
N ARG A 204 -7.25 -10.39 -15.63
CA ARG A 204 -7.42 -11.84 -15.84
C ARG A 204 -8.86 -12.30 -15.65
N ASP A 205 -9.62 -11.59 -14.81
CA ASP A 205 -11.03 -11.84 -14.53
C ASP A 205 -12.00 -11.19 -15.53
N LEU A 206 -11.55 -10.15 -16.25
CA LEU A 206 -12.38 -9.40 -17.21
C LEU A 206 -12.76 -10.22 -18.45
N ARG A 207 -13.77 -9.73 -19.18
CA ARG A 207 -14.22 -10.26 -20.48
C ARG A 207 -14.39 -9.11 -21.48
N PRO A 208 -13.56 -9.05 -22.55
CA PRO A 208 -12.39 -9.91 -22.81
C PRO A 208 -11.32 -9.77 -21.71
N ARG A 209 -10.48 -10.80 -21.56
CA ARG A 209 -9.35 -10.76 -20.62
C ARG A 209 -8.38 -9.65 -21.02
N ARG A 210 -7.79 -9.01 -20.02
CA ARG A 210 -6.79 -7.94 -20.16
C ARG A 210 -5.55 -8.24 -19.33
N ARG A 211 -4.47 -7.50 -19.58
CA ARG A 211 -3.22 -7.54 -18.81
C ARG A 211 -2.86 -6.15 -18.28
N LEU A 212 -2.00 -6.12 -17.26
CA LEU A 212 -1.51 -4.88 -16.66
C LEU A 212 -0.84 -3.92 -17.67
N PRO A 213 0.03 -4.38 -18.60
CA PRO A 213 0.63 -3.48 -19.60
C PRO A 213 -0.40 -2.78 -20.50
N GLU A 214 -1.51 -3.44 -20.85
CA GLU A 214 -2.60 -2.84 -21.61
C GLU A 214 -3.25 -1.67 -20.84
N LEU A 215 -3.47 -1.85 -19.52
CA LEU A 215 -3.99 -0.77 -18.68
C LEU A 215 -2.99 0.39 -18.55
N VAL A 216 -1.71 0.09 -18.32
CA VAL A 216 -0.66 1.11 -18.23
C VAL A 216 -0.61 1.94 -19.51
N ARG A 217 -0.65 1.28 -20.69
CA ARG A 217 -0.68 1.94 -21.99
C ARG A 217 -1.91 2.83 -22.16
N ALA A 218 -3.09 2.37 -21.75
CA ALA A 218 -4.32 3.16 -21.82
C ALA A 218 -4.29 4.41 -20.92
N LEU A 219 -3.55 4.35 -19.80
CA LEU A 219 -3.41 5.47 -18.88
C LEU A 219 -2.43 6.54 -19.33
N LEU A 220 -1.39 6.18 -20.10
CA LEU A 220 -0.31 7.11 -20.49
C LEU A 220 -0.83 8.43 -21.11
N PRO A 221 -1.75 8.43 -22.09
CA PRO A 221 -2.27 9.68 -22.68
C PRO A 221 -3.04 10.56 -21.68
N GLN A 222 -3.51 9.99 -20.57
CA GLN A 222 -4.34 10.68 -19.57
C GLN A 222 -3.50 11.37 -18.50
N LEU A 223 -2.20 11.04 -18.37
CA LEU A 223 -1.38 11.49 -17.25
C LEU A 223 -1.07 13.00 -17.30
N GLY A 224 -0.99 13.59 -18.49
CA GLY A 224 -0.55 14.97 -18.66
C GLY A 224 0.80 15.21 -17.96
N PRO A 225 0.93 16.21 -17.05
CA PRO A 225 2.16 16.45 -16.30
C PRO A 225 2.38 15.47 -15.12
N SER A 226 1.39 14.63 -14.82
CA SER A 226 1.44 13.67 -13.72
C SER A 226 2.31 12.46 -14.09
N ARG A 227 2.79 11.74 -13.09
CA ARG A 227 3.47 10.45 -13.28
C ARG A 227 2.71 9.29 -12.67
N LEU A 228 2.86 8.11 -13.26
CA LEU A 228 2.28 6.86 -12.82
C LEU A 228 3.29 6.08 -11.99
N ARG A 229 2.89 5.59 -10.82
CA ARG A 229 3.64 4.62 -10.03
C ARG A 229 2.85 3.33 -9.90
N LEU A 230 3.52 2.21 -10.06
CA LEU A 230 2.92 0.90 -9.83
C LEU A 230 3.11 0.51 -8.36
N SER A 231 2.07 -0.03 -7.75
CA SER A 231 2.19 -0.67 -6.44
C SER A 231 2.88 -2.05 -6.55
N SER A 232 2.80 -2.88 -5.51
CA SER A 232 3.49 -4.17 -5.46
C SER A 232 2.98 -5.12 -6.57
N ILE A 233 3.90 -5.80 -7.25
CA ILE A 233 3.63 -6.77 -8.32
C ILE A 233 4.42 -8.05 -8.02
N ASP A 234 3.81 -9.22 -8.20
CA ASP A 234 4.50 -10.50 -8.00
C ASP A 234 5.62 -10.67 -9.04
N PRO A 235 6.82 -11.17 -8.69
CA PRO A 235 7.95 -11.20 -9.62
C PRO A 235 7.65 -11.88 -10.96
N GLN A 236 6.84 -12.93 -10.96
CA GLN A 236 6.47 -13.67 -12.18
C GLN A 236 5.61 -12.88 -13.17
N GLU A 237 5.07 -11.74 -12.73
CA GLU A 237 4.14 -10.91 -13.51
C GLU A 237 4.84 -9.72 -14.15
N ILE A 238 6.15 -9.60 -13.97
CA ILE A 238 7.00 -8.62 -14.64
C ILE A 238 7.42 -9.17 -15.99
N ASP A 239 6.63 -8.86 -17.02
CA ASP A 239 6.89 -9.22 -18.40
C ASP A 239 7.69 -8.14 -19.14
N ASP A 240 8.15 -8.50 -20.34
CA ASP A 240 8.95 -7.59 -21.16
C ASP A 240 8.17 -6.39 -21.66
N GLU A 241 6.86 -6.52 -21.87
CA GLU A 241 6.02 -5.43 -22.33
C GLU A 241 5.93 -4.32 -21.28
N LEU A 242 5.76 -4.68 -20.00
CA LEU A 242 5.77 -3.72 -18.89
C LEU A 242 7.13 -3.01 -18.79
N LEU A 243 8.23 -3.76 -18.85
CA LEU A 243 9.58 -3.18 -18.78
C LEU A 243 9.87 -2.26 -19.98
N THR A 244 9.38 -2.60 -21.19
CA THR A 244 9.45 -1.72 -22.37
C THR A 244 8.74 -0.41 -22.10
N LEU A 245 7.48 -0.47 -21.62
CA LEU A 245 6.72 0.75 -21.31
C LEU A 245 7.45 1.62 -20.29
N MET A 246 8.00 1.02 -19.23
CA MET A 246 8.77 1.76 -18.21
C MET A 246 10.02 2.44 -18.79
N ALA A 247 10.73 1.77 -19.71
CA ALA A 247 11.94 2.28 -20.33
C ALA A 247 11.67 3.40 -21.36
N GLU A 248 10.59 3.27 -22.14
CA GLU A 248 10.23 4.21 -23.23
C GLU A 248 9.52 5.47 -22.72
N HIS A 249 8.99 5.47 -21.50
CA HIS A 249 8.23 6.58 -20.93
C HIS A 249 8.85 7.15 -19.63
N PRO A 250 10.14 7.55 -19.62
CA PRO A 250 10.77 8.14 -18.45
C PRO A 250 10.04 9.43 -18.04
N GLY A 251 9.91 9.68 -16.74
CA GLY A 251 9.20 10.84 -16.20
C GLY A 251 7.67 10.75 -16.24
N SER A 252 7.09 9.87 -17.08
CA SER A 252 5.66 9.53 -17.06
C SER A 252 5.40 8.26 -16.26
N ILE A 253 6.26 7.25 -16.35
CA ILE A 253 6.23 6.07 -15.48
C ILE A 253 7.41 6.14 -14.51
N CYS A 254 7.12 6.02 -13.22
CA CYS A 254 8.12 5.98 -12.17
C CYS A 254 9.05 4.79 -12.37
N ARG A 255 10.36 5.01 -12.32
CA ARG A 255 11.40 3.96 -12.35
C ARG A 255 11.49 3.23 -11.01
N HIS A 256 10.39 2.59 -10.62
CA HIS A 256 10.25 1.92 -9.34
C HIS A 256 9.38 0.67 -9.48
N LEU A 257 9.89 -0.45 -8.99
CA LEU A 257 9.15 -1.69 -8.81
C LEU A 257 9.25 -2.14 -7.36
N HIS A 258 8.19 -2.79 -6.89
CA HIS A 258 8.19 -3.43 -5.59
C HIS A 258 7.77 -4.90 -5.76
N LEU A 259 8.75 -5.80 -5.64
CA LEU A 259 8.65 -7.20 -6.02
C LEU A 259 8.84 -8.09 -4.79
N PRO A 260 7.77 -8.63 -4.17
CA PRO A 260 7.89 -9.38 -2.93
C PRO A 260 8.53 -10.76 -3.17
N VAL A 261 9.74 -10.97 -2.66
CA VAL A 261 10.43 -12.27 -2.73
C VAL A 261 9.89 -13.22 -1.67
N GLN A 262 9.51 -12.69 -0.51
CA GLN A 262 9.06 -13.39 0.69
C GLN A 262 10.15 -14.23 1.39
N ALA A 263 10.97 -14.99 0.66
CA ALA A 263 12.16 -15.68 1.18
C ALA A 263 13.15 -15.96 0.03
N GLY A 264 14.44 -16.14 0.32
CA GLY A 264 15.44 -16.50 -0.72
C GLY A 264 15.88 -17.96 -0.68
N ASP A 265 15.14 -18.82 0.03
CA ASP A 265 15.34 -20.27 0.04
C ASP A 265 14.18 -20.99 -0.67
N ASP A 266 14.49 -21.88 -1.62
CA ASP A 266 13.48 -22.59 -2.40
C ASP A 266 12.62 -23.57 -1.57
N GLY A 267 13.17 -24.10 -0.47
CA GLY A 267 12.43 -24.92 0.48
C GLY A 267 11.36 -24.11 1.22
N VAL A 268 11.74 -22.94 1.73
CA VAL A 268 10.83 -21.98 2.39
C VAL A 268 9.80 -21.43 1.39
N LEU A 269 10.22 -21.02 0.19
CA LEU A 269 9.34 -20.53 -0.87
C LEU A 269 8.27 -21.56 -1.26
N ARG A 270 8.66 -22.84 -1.38
CA ARG A 270 7.72 -23.94 -1.64
C ARG A 270 6.73 -24.14 -0.49
N ARG A 271 7.19 -24.09 0.77
CA ARG A 271 6.28 -24.14 1.94
C ARG A 271 5.33 -22.95 2.00
N MET A 272 5.81 -21.76 1.63
CA MET A 272 5.00 -20.56 1.45
C MET A 272 4.01 -20.65 0.28
N ARG A 273 4.14 -21.65 -0.60
CA ARG A 273 3.39 -21.82 -1.86
C ARG A 273 3.58 -20.65 -2.81
N ARG A 274 4.84 -20.23 -2.99
CA ARG A 274 5.23 -19.23 -3.98
C ARG A 274 5.35 -19.90 -5.35
N GLY A 275 4.98 -19.16 -6.40
CA GLY A 275 5.11 -19.63 -7.79
C GLY A 275 6.51 -19.39 -8.39
N HIS A 276 7.41 -18.81 -7.60
CA HIS A 276 8.77 -18.45 -8.01
C HIS A 276 9.81 -19.14 -7.12
N THR A 277 11.03 -19.21 -7.65
CA THR A 277 12.25 -19.67 -6.96
C THR A 277 13.18 -18.49 -6.68
N ALA A 278 14.21 -18.70 -5.87
CA ALA A 278 15.27 -17.71 -5.64
C ALA A 278 15.95 -17.29 -6.95
N ALA A 279 16.19 -18.25 -7.85
CA ALA A 279 16.82 -18.02 -9.16
C ALA A 279 15.93 -17.14 -10.07
N THR A 280 14.67 -17.54 -10.27
CA THR A 280 13.72 -16.81 -11.15
C THR A 280 13.39 -15.40 -10.62
N PHE A 281 13.39 -15.22 -9.29
CA PHE A 281 13.33 -13.90 -8.69
C PHE A 281 14.57 -13.06 -9.06
N GLY A 282 15.77 -13.62 -8.88
CA GLY A 282 17.02 -12.96 -9.23
C GLY A 282 17.07 -12.53 -10.70
N GLU A 283 16.75 -13.44 -11.62
CA GLU A 283 16.66 -13.16 -13.05
C GLU A 283 15.69 -12.03 -13.38
N THR A 284 14.55 -11.97 -12.70
CA THR A 284 13.56 -10.89 -12.89
C THR A 284 14.11 -9.54 -12.42
N VAL A 285 14.77 -9.51 -11.26
CA VAL A 285 15.38 -8.29 -10.71
C VAL A 285 16.49 -7.79 -11.63
N GLU A 286 17.38 -8.67 -12.06
CA GLU A 286 18.49 -8.36 -12.97
C GLU A 286 17.99 -7.89 -14.33
N ARG A 287 16.97 -8.57 -14.90
CA ARG A 287 16.32 -8.14 -16.15
C ARG A 287 15.71 -6.74 -16.02
N ALA A 288 14.98 -6.46 -14.94
CA ALA A 288 14.37 -5.15 -14.72
C ALA A 288 15.45 -4.06 -14.58
N ALA A 289 16.52 -4.33 -13.83
CA ALA A 289 17.65 -3.42 -13.65
C ALA A 289 18.39 -3.12 -14.95
N ALA A 290 18.59 -4.13 -15.81
CA ALA A 290 19.23 -3.96 -17.11
C ALA A 290 18.37 -3.17 -18.10
N ARG A 291 17.04 -3.36 -18.08
CA ARG A 291 16.12 -2.78 -19.06
C ARG A 291 15.62 -1.38 -18.72
N VAL A 292 15.57 -1.02 -17.44
CA VAL A 292 15.07 0.29 -16.98
C VAL A 292 16.18 1.01 -16.20
N PRO A 293 16.96 1.89 -16.85
CA PRO A 293 18.12 2.53 -16.23
C PRO A 293 17.78 3.33 -14.96
N GLY A 294 18.47 3.01 -13.86
CA GLY A 294 18.26 3.66 -12.56
C GLY A 294 16.97 3.26 -11.86
N ILE A 295 16.34 2.14 -12.26
CA ILE A 295 15.18 1.59 -11.55
C ILE A 295 15.53 1.24 -10.11
N ALA A 296 14.62 1.60 -9.21
CA ALA A 296 14.65 1.15 -7.84
C ALA A 296 13.75 -0.07 -7.65
N ILE A 297 14.33 -1.16 -7.15
CA ILE A 297 13.59 -2.38 -6.86
C ILE A 297 13.58 -2.61 -5.36
N GLY A 298 12.41 -2.47 -4.73
CA GLY A 298 12.19 -2.86 -3.35
C GLY A 298 11.61 -4.27 -3.25
N THR A 299 11.79 -4.95 -2.12
CA THR A 299 11.20 -6.27 -1.89
C THR A 299 10.67 -6.43 -0.46
N ASP A 300 9.63 -7.24 -0.31
CA ASP A 300 9.16 -7.72 0.99
C ASP A 300 9.78 -9.09 1.30
N VAL A 301 10.28 -9.27 2.52
CA VAL A 301 10.82 -10.54 3.04
C VAL A 301 10.18 -10.89 4.38
N ILE A 302 9.75 -12.15 4.53
CA ILE A 302 9.22 -12.70 5.77
C ILE A 302 10.30 -13.54 6.43
N VAL A 303 10.70 -13.19 7.66
CA VAL A 303 11.66 -13.97 8.45
C VAL A 303 10.95 -14.86 9.45
N GLY A 304 11.50 -16.05 9.67
CA GLY A 304 10.99 -17.00 10.65
C GLY A 304 9.70 -17.70 10.25
N PHE A 305 9.50 -17.92 8.94
CA PHE A 305 8.42 -18.75 8.45
C PHE A 305 8.56 -20.20 9.00
N PRO A 306 7.47 -20.94 9.28
CA PRO A 306 7.55 -22.31 9.79
C PRO A 306 8.47 -23.21 8.95
N GLY A 307 9.44 -23.84 9.61
CA GLY A 307 10.50 -24.65 8.98
C GLY A 307 11.67 -23.86 8.38
N GLU A 308 11.81 -22.56 8.62
CA GLU A 308 13.00 -21.78 8.25
C GLU A 308 14.15 -22.02 9.24
N ASP A 309 15.11 -22.86 8.86
CA ASP A 309 16.35 -23.06 9.62
C ASP A 309 17.40 -21.96 9.36
N GLU A 310 18.53 -22.04 10.07
CA GLU A 310 19.64 -21.09 9.92
C GLU A 310 20.23 -21.10 8.50
N ALA A 311 20.30 -22.26 7.84
CA ALA A 311 20.87 -22.36 6.49
C ALA A 311 19.94 -21.70 5.45
N ALA A 312 18.63 -21.88 5.57
CA ALA A 312 17.62 -21.24 4.75
C ALA A 312 17.62 -19.71 4.94
N PHE A 313 17.77 -19.25 6.18
CA PHE A 313 17.93 -17.83 6.46
C PHE A 313 19.19 -17.25 5.79
N ARG A 314 20.35 -17.93 5.91
CA ARG A 314 21.60 -17.50 5.26
C ARG A 314 21.50 -17.46 3.74
N ARG A 315 20.82 -18.42 3.10
CA ARG A 315 20.54 -18.38 1.65
C ARG A 315 19.69 -17.17 1.27
N SER A 316 18.72 -16.83 2.10
CA SER A 316 17.91 -15.62 1.91
C SER A 316 18.74 -14.35 2.00
N GLU A 317 19.57 -14.22 3.04
CA GLU A 317 20.47 -13.08 3.19
C GLU A 317 21.44 -12.96 2.01
N ALA A 318 22.07 -14.07 1.59
CA ALA A 318 23.01 -14.09 0.48
C ALA A 318 22.37 -13.65 -0.84
N LEU A 319 21.15 -14.14 -1.14
CA LEU A 319 20.40 -13.70 -2.31
C LEU A 319 20.12 -12.20 -2.28
N LEU A 320 19.59 -11.70 -1.17
CA LEU A 320 19.21 -10.29 -1.02
C LEU A 320 20.41 -9.35 -1.11
N ARG A 321 21.56 -9.75 -0.55
CA ARG A 321 22.80 -8.99 -0.60
C ARG A 321 23.39 -8.91 -2.02
N ARG A 322 23.24 -9.97 -2.82
CA ARG A 322 23.81 -10.07 -4.18
C ARG A 322 23.04 -9.25 -5.21
N LEU A 323 21.71 -9.17 -5.07
CA LEU A 323 20.85 -8.56 -6.08
C LEU A 323 20.88 -7.02 -6.02
N PRO A 324 20.64 -6.32 -7.14
CA PRO A 324 20.60 -4.86 -7.20
C PRO A 324 19.28 -4.30 -6.61
N LEU A 325 19.04 -4.58 -5.33
CA LEU A 325 17.87 -4.12 -4.59
C LEU A 325 18.13 -2.75 -3.95
N ALA A 326 17.11 -1.91 -3.95
CA ALA A 326 17.18 -0.57 -3.38
C ALA A 326 16.86 -0.51 -1.89
N TYR A 327 16.00 -1.42 -1.41
CA TYR A 327 15.60 -1.52 -0.01
C TYR A 327 14.82 -2.82 0.25
N LEU A 328 14.74 -3.23 1.51
CA LEU A 328 13.95 -4.36 1.97
C LEU A 328 12.86 -3.86 2.94
N HIS A 329 11.68 -4.47 2.87
CA HIS A 329 10.73 -4.46 3.97
C HIS A 329 10.76 -5.82 4.65
N VAL A 330 11.13 -5.83 5.93
CA VAL A 330 11.35 -7.06 6.69
C VAL A 330 10.19 -7.26 7.65
N PHE A 331 9.51 -8.39 7.51
CA PHE A 331 8.37 -8.75 8.35
C PHE A 331 8.66 -10.04 9.12
N PRO A 332 8.60 -10.04 10.46
CA PRO A 332 8.53 -11.29 11.19
C PRO A 332 7.26 -12.06 10.81
N PHE A 333 7.36 -13.38 10.63
CA PHE A 333 6.19 -14.21 10.36
C PHE A 333 5.14 -14.06 11.47
N SER A 334 3.93 -13.66 11.07
CA SER A 334 2.75 -13.59 11.92
C SER A 334 1.76 -14.65 11.44
N ALA A 335 1.56 -15.70 12.23
CA ALA A 335 0.50 -16.68 11.98
C ALA A 335 -0.86 -15.96 11.93
N ARG A 336 -1.74 -16.38 11.03
CA ARG A 336 -3.10 -15.84 10.90
C ARG A 336 -4.11 -16.97 10.92
N GLN A 337 -5.10 -16.89 11.80
CA GLN A 337 -6.17 -17.88 11.85
C GLN A 337 -6.79 -18.07 10.46
N GLY A 338 -7.06 -19.33 10.10
CA GLY A 338 -7.57 -19.69 8.77
C GLY A 338 -6.51 -19.86 7.69
N THR A 339 -5.25 -19.47 7.91
CA THR A 339 -4.17 -19.68 6.93
C THR A 339 -3.47 -21.03 7.12
N ALA A 340 -2.96 -21.62 6.04
CA ALA A 340 -2.28 -22.91 6.10
C ALA A 340 -1.02 -22.88 6.98
N ALA A 341 -0.31 -21.76 6.99
CA ALA A 341 0.91 -21.58 7.78
C ALA A 341 0.65 -21.46 9.29
N ALA A 342 -0.57 -21.13 9.72
CA ALA A 342 -0.88 -21.01 11.14
C ALA A 342 -0.87 -22.35 11.88
N THR A 343 -1.04 -23.47 11.16
CA THR A 343 -1.03 -24.83 11.72
C THR A 343 0.18 -25.64 11.26
N MET A 344 1.18 -25.02 10.63
CA MET A 344 2.40 -25.72 10.22
C MET A 344 3.28 -26.04 11.45
N PRO A 345 3.96 -27.21 11.46
CA PRO A 345 4.94 -27.54 12.48
C PRO A 345 6.20 -26.67 12.34
N ASP A 346 7.15 -26.84 13.25
CA ASP A 346 8.48 -26.20 13.20
C ASP A 346 8.43 -24.67 13.24
N ALA A 347 7.59 -24.13 14.12
CA ALA A 347 7.52 -22.70 14.36
C ALA A 347 8.87 -22.15 14.84
N VAL A 348 9.36 -21.10 14.18
CA VAL A 348 10.62 -20.46 14.54
C VAL A 348 10.42 -19.62 15.82
N PRO A 349 11.26 -19.79 16.87
CA PRO A 349 11.14 -19.04 18.11
C PRO A 349 11.15 -17.52 17.89
N GLU A 350 10.37 -16.77 18.67
CA GLU A 350 10.24 -15.31 18.51
C GLU A 350 11.58 -14.57 18.58
N ARG A 351 12.46 -14.96 19.51
CA ARG A 351 13.82 -14.42 19.63
C ARG A 351 14.60 -14.55 18.33
N GLU A 352 14.45 -15.68 17.64
CA GLU A 352 15.15 -15.95 16.39
C GLU A 352 14.55 -15.15 15.23
N ARG A 353 13.21 -15.02 15.17
CA ARG A 353 12.55 -14.11 14.20
C ARG A 353 13.01 -12.66 14.37
N ALA A 354 13.12 -12.21 15.62
CA ALA A 354 13.59 -10.86 15.95
C ALA A 354 15.05 -10.65 15.54
N ARG A 355 15.95 -11.62 15.83
CA ARG A 355 17.35 -11.60 15.41
C ARG A 355 17.49 -11.50 13.89
N ARG A 356 16.86 -12.43 13.16
CA ARG A 356 16.85 -12.45 11.68
C ARG A 356 16.28 -11.16 11.11
N GLY A 357 15.21 -10.66 11.72
CA GLY A 357 14.58 -9.40 11.34
C GLY A 357 15.50 -8.19 11.54
N ALA A 358 16.37 -8.20 12.56
CA ALA A 358 17.35 -7.14 12.78
C ALA A 358 18.45 -7.18 11.71
N VAL A 359 19.01 -8.36 11.41
CA VAL A 359 20.04 -8.54 10.38
C VAL A 359 19.59 -8.02 9.02
N LEU A 360 18.39 -8.39 8.55
CA LEU A 360 17.91 -7.91 7.25
C LEU A 360 17.52 -6.44 7.25
N ARG A 361 17.14 -5.86 8.40
CA ARG A 361 16.90 -4.41 8.51
C ARG A 361 18.20 -3.62 8.39
N GLU A 362 19.26 -4.08 9.05
CA GLU A 362 20.60 -3.50 8.92
C GLU A 362 21.10 -3.56 7.47
N LEU A 363 20.91 -4.71 6.80
CA LEU A 363 21.21 -4.84 5.36
C LEU A 363 20.43 -3.81 4.53
N SER A 364 19.14 -3.62 4.80
CA SER A 364 18.34 -2.61 4.09
C SER A 364 18.79 -1.19 4.38
N GLU A 365 19.20 -0.87 5.61
CA GLU A 365 19.72 0.45 5.98
C GLU A 365 21.00 0.76 5.20
N ALA A 366 21.90 -0.23 5.07
CA ALA A 366 23.11 -0.11 4.25
C ALA A 366 22.79 0.10 2.76
N MET A 367 21.83 -0.65 2.19
CA MET A 367 21.37 -0.46 0.80
C MET A 367 20.83 0.96 0.56
N VAL A 368 20.01 1.46 1.48
CA VAL A 368 19.42 2.80 1.39
C VAL A 368 20.51 3.87 1.52
N ALA A 369 21.48 3.69 2.42
CA ALA A 369 22.60 4.62 2.59
C ALA A 369 23.46 4.71 1.32
N ALA A 370 23.92 3.57 0.80
CA ALA A 370 24.71 3.52 -0.45
C ALA A 370 23.98 4.18 -1.62
N ARG A 371 22.65 3.98 -1.68
CA ARG A 371 21.82 4.60 -2.71
C ARG A 371 21.71 6.13 -2.56
N ARG A 372 21.61 6.63 -1.34
CA ARG A 372 21.60 8.08 -1.06
C ARG A 372 22.92 8.70 -1.51
N GLU A 373 24.03 8.06 -1.16
CA GLU A 373 25.38 8.48 -1.56
C GLU A 373 25.54 8.53 -3.07
N ALA A 374 25.17 7.46 -3.77
CA ALA A 374 25.21 7.40 -5.24
C ALA A 374 24.29 8.42 -5.93
N ALA A 375 23.26 8.93 -5.23
CA ALA A 375 22.35 9.93 -5.77
C ALA A 375 22.81 11.38 -5.53
N ALA A 376 23.83 11.61 -4.69
CA ALA A 376 24.31 12.96 -4.41
C ALA A 376 24.84 13.65 -5.68
N GLY A 377 24.53 14.94 -5.84
CA GLY A 377 24.86 15.75 -7.01
C GLY A 377 23.91 15.59 -8.20
N ARG A 378 23.10 14.53 -8.24
CA ARG A 378 22.14 14.28 -9.34
C ARG A 378 20.96 15.24 -9.27
N ILE A 379 20.48 15.69 -10.43
CA ILE A 379 19.18 16.37 -10.55
C ILE A 379 18.08 15.31 -10.60
N ALA A 380 17.08 15.44 -9.73
CA ALA A 380 15.97 14.51 -9.64
C ALA A 380 14.62 15.22 -9.63
N ASP A 381 13.65 14.56 -10.26
CA ASP A 381 12.26 14.96 -10.25
C ASP A 381 11.56 14.46 -8.99
N VAL A 382 11.05 15.38 -8.18
CA VAL A 382 10.42 15.08 -6.90
C VAL A 382 8.96 15.53 -6.85
N VAL A 383 8.13 14.74 -6.18
CA VAL A 383 6.78 15.14 -5.76
C VAL A 383 6.81 15.52 -4.29
N VAL A 384 6.50 16.77 -4.00
CA VAL A 384 6.58 17.37 -2.66
C VAL A 384 5.31 17.06 -1.88
N HIS A 385 5.43 16.72 -0.60
CA HIS A 385 4.29 16.57 0.30
C HIS A 385 3.54 17.91 0.47
N ARG A 386 2.25 17.85 0.81
CA ARG A 386 1.43 19.06 0.98
C ARG A 386 1.65 19.77 2.31
N ARG A 387 1.97 19.02 3.36
CA ARG A 387 2.19 19.54 4.71
C ARG A 387 3.69 19.42 5.06
N PRO A 388 4.25 20.43 5.74
CA PRO A 388 5.60 20.33 6.27
C PRO A 388 5.66 19.27 7.39
N ASP A 389 6.87 18.83 7.69
CA ASP A 389 7.20 18.10 8.89
C ASP A 389 7.19 19.04 10.13
N ARG A 390 7.46 18.47 11.30
CA ARG A 390 7.45 19.21 12.57
C ARG A 390 8.55 20.28 12.66
N GLU A 391 9.57 20.18 11.82
CA GLU A 391 10.71 21.09 11.76
C GLU A 391 10.55 22.13 10.64
N GLY A 392 9.36 22.19 10.01
CA GLY A 392 9.05 23.16 8.95
C GLY A 392 9.58 22.78 7.56
N GLY A 393 10.28 21.66 7.41
CA GLY A 393 10.74 21.15 6.12
C GLY A 393 9.66 20.38 5.38
N TYR A 394 9.85 20.10 4.09
CA TYR A 394 8.92 19.30 3.30
C TYR A 394 9.55 17.98 2.88
N GLY A 395 8.87 16.88 3.19
CA GLY A 395 9.20 15.60 2.59
C GLY A 395 8.83 15.58 1.10
N ALA A 396 9.64 14.92 0.29
CA ALA A 396 9.40 14.72 -1.13
C ALA A 396 9.85 13.31 -1.56
N LEU A 397 9.37 12.87 -2.71
CA LEU A 397 9.67 11.53 -3.25
C LEU A 397 10.08 11.63 -4.71
N THR A 398 11.20 11.01 -5.06
CA THR A 398 11.64 10.91 -6.46
C THR A 398 10.86 9.84 -7.23
N ASP A 399 11.00 9.84 -8.56
CA ASP A 399 10.39 8.82 -9.42
C ASP A 399 10.90 7.40 -9.08
N ASP A 400 12.18 7.28 -8.76
CA ASP A 400 12.84 6.07 -8.28
C ASP A 400 12.60 5.78 -6.78
N PHE A 401 11.66 6.46 -6.10
CA PHE A 401 11.25 6.16 -4.72
C PHE A 401 12.28 6.50 -3.62
N LEU A 402 13.22 7.42 -3.90
CA LEU A 402 14.09 8.00 -2.88
C LEU A 402 13.34 9.11 -2.13
N ARG A 403 13.36 9.04 -0.80
CA ARG A 403 12.82 10.10 0.06
C ARG A 403 13.83 11.23 0.20
N VAL A 404 13.37 12.45 0.00
CA VAL A 404 14.17 13.68 0.04
C VAL A 404 13.51 14.67 0.98
N ARG A 405 14.29 15.44 1.75
CA ARG A 405 13.79 16.57 2.54
C ARG A 405 14.15 17.89 1.85
N LEU A 406 13.21 18.82 1.82
CA LEU A 406 13.32 20.12 1.16
C LEU A 406 13.10 21.25 2.19
N PRO A 407 13.86 22.36 2.13
CA PRO A 407 13.59 23.54 2.95
C PRO A 407 12.33 24.30 2.47
N ALA A 408 11.66 25.02 3.37
CA ALA A 408 10.39 25.70 3.07
C ALA A 408 10.48 26.81 1.99
N GLU A 409 11.64 27.44 1.85
CA GLU A 409 11.84 28.63 1.02
C GLU A 409 11.88 28.35 -0.49
N GLN A 410 11.92 27.07 -0.91
CA GLN A 410 12.12 26.66 -2.30
C GLN A 410 11.20 25.51 -2.73
N VAL A 411 9.95 25.48 -2.23
CA VAL A 411 9.02 24.37 -2.50
C VAL A 411 7.69 24.83 -3.08
N VAL A 412 7.12 23.97 -3.90
CA VAL A 412 5.70 24.03 -4.29
C VAL A 412 4.99 22.88 -3.56
N PRO A 413 4.33 23.11 -2.40
CA PRO A 413 3.68 22.06 -1.64
C PRO A 413 2.64 21.29 -2.47
N GLY A 414 2.75 19.97 -2.49
CA GLY A 414 1.89 19.13 -3.33
C GLY A 414 2.19 19.15 -4.82
N GLY A 415 3.19 19.92 -5.25
CA GLY A 415 3.63 20.02 -6.63
C GLY A 415 4.76 19.07 -6.99
N ARG A 416 5.21 19.18 -8.24
CA ARG A 416 6.33 18.45 -8.83
C ARG A 416 7.43 19.45 -9.18
N MET A 417 8.69 19.12 -8.89
CA MET A 417 9.82 20.01 -9.20
C MET A 417 11.12 19.23 -9.38
N ARG A 418 12.10 19.85 -10.04
CA ARG A 418 13.46 19.31 -10.15
C ARG A 418 14.35 19.92 -9.07
N VAL A 419 15.08 19.06 -8.38
CA VAL A 419 16.01 19.46 -7.32
C VAL A 419 17.35 18.78 -7.51
N ARG A 420 18.43 19.49 -7.18
CA ARG A 420 19.74 18.86 -7.05
C ARG A 420 19.80 18.15 -5.70
N LEU A 421 20.04 16.85 -5.73
CA LEU A 421 20.16 16.02 -4.54
C LEU A 421 21.51 16.24 -3.87
N GLY A 422 21.52 16.24 -2.55
CA GLY A 422 22.72 16.16 -1.73
C GLY A 422 22.44 15.39 -0.45
N LEU A 423 23.41 15.40 0.47
CA LEU A 423 23.34 14.67 1.72
C LEU A 423 23.37 15.61 2.92
N ASP A 424 22.61 15.25 3.94
CA ASP A 424 22.69 15.80 5.29
C ASP A 424 22.78 14.66 6.31
N GLY A 425 24.01 14.33 6.70
CA GLY A 425 24.27 13.11 7.47
C GLY A 425 23.73 11.87 6.73
N ARG A 426 22.71 11.23 7.29
CA ARG A 426 22.08 10.03 6.71
C ARG A 426 20.90 10.34 5.79
N GLU A 427 20.44 11.59 5.68
CA GLU A 427 19.26 11.95 4.90
C GLU A 427 19.61 12.54 3.53
N ALA A 428 18.80 12.25 2.52
CA ALA A 428 18.90 12.95 1.25
C ALA A 428 18.15 14.29 1.35
N ARG A 429 18.81 15.38 0.97
CA ARG A 429 18.25 16.74 0.95
C ARG A 429 18.34 17.35 -0.43
N ALA A 430 17.48 18.33 -0.74
CA ALA A 430 17.78 19.24 -1.84
C ALA A 430 18.84 20.24 -1.42
N VAL A 431 19.83 20.46 -2.29
CA VAL A 431 20.88 21.49 -2.11
C VAL A 431 20.66 22.71 -3.01
N GLY A 432 19.54 22.72 -3.77
CA GLY A 432 19.10 23.84 -4.60
C GLY A 432 18.06 23.41 -5.63
N ALA A 433 17.25 24.37 -6.08
CA ALA A 433 16.44 24.21 -7.28
C ALA A 433 17.34 24.15 -8.52
N ASP A 434 16.89 23.42 -9.55
CA ASP A 434 17.55 23.45 -10.85
C ASP A 434 17.40 24.85 -11.47
N ALA A 435 18.50 25.59 -11.59
CA ALA A 435 18.52 26.94 -12.13
C ALA A 435 18.26 26.97 -13.66
N ASP A 436 18.41 25.83 -14.33
CA ASP A 436 18.31 25.69 -15.78
C ASP A 436 16.92 25.24 -16.23
N GLY A 437 15.86 25.88 -15.69
CA GLY A 437 14.45 25.56 -15.88
C GLY A 437 13.97 25.47 -17.35
N ARG A 438 14.31 24.37 -18.02
CA ARG A 438 13.68 23.89 -19.27
C ARG A 438 12.96 22.58 -19.06
#